data_AF-A0A7X6P7C2-F1
#
_entry.id   AF-A0A7X6P7C2-F1
#
_cell.length_a   1.000
_cell.length_b   1.000
_cell.length_c   1.000
_cell.angle_alpha   90.00
_cell.angle_beta   90.00
_cell.angle_gamma   90.00
#
_symmetry.space_group_name_H-M   'P 1'
#
loop_
_entity.id
_entity.type
_entity.pdbx_description
1 polymer ?
#
loop_
_entity_poly.entity_id
_entity_poly.type
_entity_poly.pdbx_seq_one_letter_code
_entity_poly.pdbx_strand_id
1 'polypeptide(L)'
;MTENYRGCYEYLSAQYPEVGGYEFYKELFPDNENSGERHTDFSHPNAVYLYRDEQSEDKKLRRRKMYNDTWEQDYMEFVEGNSLTLCSGLAYRRKENRLENAQRMYALIFDLDGVGLAELRNLFLRFGGDPERVRRLPMPTFLVLSGTGLHIYYVFQQPIDLYPNIKIQLKSLKYDLTFRLWEYGSTSQVKAIQYQSINQSFRMVGSINDKHGTELVAFRTGERVTLDYLNAYAKPENRVDVNKPFSPSKMTRAEAREAYPEWYERVVVRGEKGRKKWDIAGKVHGDDPYALYHWWLRQIGEIKGGHRYFFLMCLAIYAYKCGVSKQQLRQ
;
A
#
# COMPACT_ATOMS: atom_id res chain seq x y z
N MET A 1 8.00 20.58 16.75
CA MET A 1 8.47 19.22 17.10
C MET A 1 7.66 18.67 18.27
N THR A 2 7.12 17.45 18.16
CA THR A 2 6.29 16.82 19.21
C THR A 2 7.16 16.08 20.24
N GLU A 3 6.65 15.89 21.46
CA GLU A 3 7.35 15.12 22.51
C GLU A 3 7.58 13.66 22.09
N ASN A 4 6.57 13.05 21.44
CA ASN A 4 6.70 11.70 20.86
C ASN A 4 7.86 11.61 19.86
N TYR A 5 7.97 12.56 18.93
CA TYR A 5 9.06 12.58 17.95
C TYR A 5 10.42 12.67 18.64
N ARG A 6 10.55 13.60 19.60
CA ARG A 6 11.80 13.84 20.31
C ARG A 6 12.24 12.60 21.10
N GLY A 7 11.35 11.98 21.87
CA GLY A 7 11.68 10.77 22.63
C GLY A 7 12.07 9.59 21.73
N CYS A 8 11.38 9.41 20.60
CA CYS A 8 11.74 8.39 19.61
C CYS A 8 13.10 8.67 18.97
N TYR A 9 13.39 9.93 18.61
CA TYR A 9 14.67 10.34 18.03
C TYR A 9 15.83 10.10 19.01
N GLU A 10 15.70 10.54 20.26
CA GLU A 10 16.72 10.32 21.30
C GLU A 10 16.97 8.82 21.53
N TYR A 11 15.92 7.99 21.52
CA TYR A 11 16.05 6.55 21.68
C TYR A 11 16.76 5.88 20.49
N LEU A 12 16.40 6.22 19.26
CA LEU A 12 16.97 5.60 18.06
C LEU A 12 18.41 6.07 17.80
N SER A 13 18.67 7.37 17.90
CA SER A 13 20.00 7.95 17.64
C SER A 13 21.06 7.46 18.64
N ALA A 14 20.67 7.08 19.85
CA ALA A 14 21.58 6.49 20.83
C ALA A 14 22.02 5.05 20.50
N GLN A 15 21.31 4.34 19.61
CA GLN A 15 21.50 2.89 19.40
C GLN A 15 21.76 2.51 17.94
N TYR A 16 21.31 3.33 16.99
CA TYR A 16 21.32 3.02 15.57
C TYR A 16 21.90 4.18 14.77
N PRO A 17 22.70 3.89 13.72
CA PRO A 17 23.23 4.93 12.87
C PRO A 17 22.11 5.58 12.05
N GLU A 18 22.11 6.90 12.05
CA GLU A 18 21.27 7.71 11.16
C GLU A 18 21.76 7.57 9.71
N VAL A 19 20.84 7.57 8.76
CA VAL A 19 21.12 7.45 7.32
C VAL A 19 20.56 8.66 6.60
N GLY A 20 21.42 9.41 5.91
CA GLY A 20 21.02 10.57 5.11
C GLY A 20 20.09 10.17 3.97
N GLY A 21 19.14 11.06 3.61
CA GLY A 21 18.09 10.73 2.64
C GLY A 21 18.61 10.41 1.23
N TYR A 22 19.68 11.07 0.77
CA TYR A 22 20.33 10.75 -0.50
C TYR A 22 20.78 9.28 -0.54
N GLU A 23 21.59 8.86 0.45
CA GLU A 23 22.12 7.49 0.56
C GLU A 23 21.00 6.47 0.76
N PHE A 24 19.99 6.82 1.57
CA PHE A 24 18.83 5.99 1.82
C PHE A 24 18.15 5.56 0.51
N TYR A 25 17.87 6.52 -0.38
CA TYR A 25 17.17 6.22 -1.63
C TYR A 25 18.06 5.61 -2.70
N LYS A 26 19.35 5.97 -2.72
CA LYS A 26 20.35 5.33 -3.57
C LYS A 26 20.49 3.85 -3.25
N GLU A 27 20.51 3.50 -1.97
CA GLU A 27 20.50 2.11 -1.53
C GLU A 27 19.18 1.39 -1.82
N LEU A 28 18.05 2.09 -1.64
CA LEU A 28 16.72 1.52 -1.86
C LEU A 28 16.48 1.16 -3.34
N PHE A 29 17.02 1.94 -4.27
CA PHE A 29 16.83 1.75 -5.71
C PHE A 29 18.17 1.73 -6.47
N PRO A 30 18.95 0.66 -6.33
CA PRO A 30 20.29 0.58 -6.93
C PRO A 30 20.28 0.47 -8.46
N ASP A 31 19.17 0.00 -9.05
CA ASP A 31 19.08 -0.34 -10.48
C ASP A 31 18.24 0.66 -11.30
N ASN A 32 18.19 1.94 -10.88
CA ASN A 32 17.55 2.97 -11.70
C ASN A 32 18.34 3.24 -12.99
N GLU A 33 17.63 3.52 -14.08
CA GLU A 33 18.19 3.98 -15.36
C GLU A 33 18.97 5.30 -15.18
N ASN A 34 19.92 5.59 -16.08
CA ASN A 34 20.46 6.94 -16.23
C ASN A 34 19.52 7.82 -17.07
N SER A 35 19.64 9.14 -16.94
CA SER A 35 18.87 10.11 -17.69
C SER A 35 19.09 9.94 -19.20
N GLY A 36 18.00 9.91 -19.96
CA GLY A 36 18.02 9.78 -21.42
C GLY A 36 18.05 8.33 -21.93
N GLU A 37 18.30 7.34 -21.08
CA GLU A 37 18.14 5.93 -21.45
C GLU A 37 16.67 5.62 -21.79
N ARG A 38 16.47 4.79 -22.82
CA ARG A 38 15.14 4.35 -23.27
C ARG A 38 15.15 2.86 -23.50
N HIS A 39 15.00 2.10 -22.42
CA HIS A 39 14.77 0.66 -22.52
C HIS A 39 13.32 0.41 -22.97
N THR A 40 13.16 -0.36 -24.05
CA THR A 40 11.84 -0.70 -24.60
C THR A 40 11.26 -1.98 -23.99
N ASP A 41 12.13 -2.81 -23.40
CA ASP A 41 11.77 -4.02 -22.68
C ASP A 41 11.31 -3.74 -21.24
N PHE A 42 11.06 -4.79 -20.46
CA PHE A 42 10.56 -4.69 -19.08
C PHE A 42 11.69 -4.76 -18.04
N SER A 43 12.96 -4.61 -18.45
CA SER A 43 14.10 -4.94 -17.60
C SER A 43 14.57 -3.81 -16.68
N HIS A 44 14.23 -2.54 -16.97
CA HIS A 44 14.71 -1.37 -16.23
C HIS A 44 13.58 -0.45 -15.72
N PRO A 45 12.82 -0.84 -14.67
CA PRO A 45 11.88 0.07 -14.02
C PRO A 45 12.59 1.07 -13.10
N ASN A 46 12.11 2.32 -13.07
CA ASN A 46 12.63 3.34 -12.17
C ASN A 46 11.71 3.62 -10.99
N ALA A 47 12.29 4.00 -9.87
CA ALA A 47 11.55 4.67 -8.82
C ALA A 47 10.96 5.98 -9.34
N VAL A 48 9.78 6.31 -8.82
CA VAL A 48 9.05 7.54 -9.16
C VAL A 48 8.66 8.20 -7.86
N TYR A 49 8.96 9.48 -7.74
CA TYR A 49 8.59 10.28 -6.60
C TYR A 49 7.78 11.51 -7.01
N LEU A 50 7.01 12.01 -6.04
CA LEU A 50 6.26 13.25 -6.14
C LEU A 50 6.94 14.29 -5.25
N TYR A 51 6.86 15.54 -5.64
CA TYR A 51 7.31 16.67 -4.81
C TYR A 51 6.35 17.85 -4.98
N ARG A 52 6.24 18.68 -3.95
CA ARG A 52 5.50 19.93 -4.03
C ARG A 52 6.41 20.97 -4.69
N ASP A 53 5.93 21.50 -5.80
CA ASP A 53 6.59 22.56 -6.55
C ASP A 53 6.35 23.89 -5.82
N GLU A 54 7.30 24.28 -4.97
CA GLU A 54 7.17 25.48 -4.13
C GLU A 54 7.31 26.79 -4.93
N GLN A 55 7.83 26.71 -6.15
CA GLN A 55 7.93 27.83 -7.08
C GLN A 55 6.61 28.09 -7.83
N SER A 56 5.70 27.10 -7.87
CA SER A 56 4.38 27.25 -8.47
C SER A 56 3.40 27.94 -7.52
N GLU A 57 2.70 28.97 -8.00
CA GLU A 57 1.65 29.67 -7.23
C GLU A 57 0.60 28.71 -6.64
N ASP A 58 0.25 27.66 -7.37
CA ASP A 58 -0.73 26.64 -6.98
C ASP A 58 -0.14 25.53 -6.07
N LYS A 59 1.18 25.56 -5.78
CA LYS A 59 1.91 24.52 -5.03
C LYS A 59 1.58 23.09 -5.49
N LYS A 60 1.53 22.89 -6.82
CA LYS A 60 1.12 21.62 -7.43
C LYS A 60 2.11 20.50 -7.10
N LEU A 61 1.57 19.31 -6.87
CA LEU A 61 2.39 18.10 -6.83
C LEU A 61 2.87 17.75 -8.24
N ARG A 62 4.19 17.71 -8.40
CA ARG A 62 4.88 17.28 -9.62
C ARG A 62 5.41 15.89 -9.44
N ARG A 63 5.75 15.24 -10.55
CA ARG A 63 6.23 13.86 -10.58
C ARG A 63 7.56 13.78 -11.30
N ARG A 64 8.49 13.03 -10.74
CA ARG A 64 9.83 12.82 -11.30
C ARG A 64 10.22 11.34 -11.24
N LYS A 65 10.95 10.89 -12.24
CA LYS A 65 11.67 9.61 -12.22
C LYS A 65 12.98 9.83 -11.46
N MET A 66 13.34 8.90 -10.60
CA MET A 66 14.66 8.86 -10.01
C MET A 66 15.61 8.23 -11.03
N TYR A 67 16.61 8.99 -11.48
CA TYR A 67 17.68 8.50 -12.35
C TYR A 67 18.97 8.41 -11.56
N ASN A 68 19.79 7.42 -11.87
CA ASN A 68 21.02 7.15 -11.12
C ASN A 68 22.06 8.28 -11.25
N ASP A 69 22.25 8.82 -12.46
CA ASP A 69 23.23 9.87 -12.78
C ASP A 69 22.85 11.27 -12.26
N THR A 70 21.56 11.57 -12.09
CA THR A 70 21.09 12.87 -11.61
C THR A 70 20.58 12.86 -10.18
N TRP A 71 20.62 11.71 -9.47
CA TRP A 71 19.94 11.55 -8.19
C TRP A 71 20.41 12.53 -7.12
N GLU A 72 21.71 12.82 -7.04
CA GLU A 72 22.26 13.72 -6.03
C GLU A 72 21.66 15.13 -6.15
N GLN A 73 21.72 15.71 -7.35
CA GLN A 73 21.13 17.01 -7.62
C GLN A 73 19.62 16.99 -7.40
N ASP A 74 18.94 15.95 -7.89
CA ASP A 74 17.49 15.80 -7.77
C ASP A 74 17.01 15.69 -6.32
N TYR A 75 17.79 15.04 -5.46
CA TYR A 75 17.51 14.95 -4.03
C TYR A 75 17.62 16.34 -3.37
N MET A 76 18.72 17.05 -3.60
CA MET A 76 18.96 18.37 -3.00
C MET A 76 17.93 19.41 -3.48
N GLU A 77 17.56 19.37 -4.76
CA GLU A 77 16.65 20.38 -5.35
C GLU A 77 15.17 20.11 -5.04
N PHE A 78 14.76 18.83 -5.03
CA PHE A 78 13.33 18.49 -5.00
C PHE A 78 12.89 17.74 -3.74
N VAL A 79 13.81 17.20 -2.93
CA VAL A 79 13.46 16.34 -1.79
C VAL A 79 13.85 16.94 -0.45
N GLU A 80 15.11 17.30 -0.28
CA GLU A 80 15.63 17.85 0.96
C GLU A 80 14.89 19.14 1.32
N GLY A 81 14.41 19.23 2.56
CA GLY A 81 13.66 20.41 3.04
C GLY A 81 12.26 20.60 2.46
N ASN A 82 11.87 19.84 1.43
CA ASN A 82 10.57 20.03 0.76
C ASN A 82 9.40 19.71 1.71
N SER A 83 8.35 20.53 1.69
CA SER A 83 7.20 20.38 2.60
C SER A 83 6.28 19.19 2.29
N LEU A 84 6.36 18.61 1.09
CA LEU A 84 5.65 17.39 0.71
C LEU A 84 6.32 16.70 -0.48
N THR A 85 7.12 15.69 -0.18
CA THR A 85 7.59 14.70 -1.16
C THR A 85 7.05 13.33 -0.83
N LEU A 86 6.82 12.50 -1.83
CA LEU A 86 6.26 11.16 -1.66
C LEU A 86 6.95 10.15 -2.57
N CYS A 87 7.42 9.04 -2.01
CA CYS A 87 7.97 7.91 -2.76
C CYS A 87 7.43 6.59 -2.20
N SER A 88 7.22 5.60 -3.06
CA SER A 88 6.87 4.23 -2.62
C SER A 88 8.10 3.33 -2.66
N GLY A 89 8.02 2.11 -2.13
CA GLY A 89 9.09 1.10 -2.29
C GLY A 89 9.07 0.37 -3.64
N LEU A 90 8.36 0.91 -4.64
CA LEU A 90 8.14 0.29 -5.95
C LEU A 90 8.85 1.05 -7.07
N ALA A 91 9.24 0.30 -8.10
CA ALA A 91 9.71 0.82 -9.37
C ALA A 91 8.70 0.56 -10.49
N TYR A 92 8.63 1.50 -11.44
CA TYR A 92 7.60 1.59 -12.46
C TYR A 92 8.20 1.64 -13.85
N ARG A 93 7.51 1.02 -14.82
CA ARG A 93 7.88 1.13 -16.23
C ARG A 93 7.68 2.53 -16.79
N ARG A 94 6.55 3.12 -16.41
CA ARG A 94 6.07 4.40 -16.94
C ARG A 94 6.37 5.50 -15.95
N LYS A 95 6.21 6.74 -16.42
CA LYS A 95 6.29 7.91 -15.55
C LYS A 95 5.25 7.89 -14.44
N GLU A 96 4.12 7.21 -14.60
CA GLU A 96 3.04 7.21 -13.61
C GLU A 96 3.22 6.14 -12.53
N ASN A 97 3.20 6.56 -11.26
CA ASN A 97 3.27 5.72 -10.06
C ASN A 97 1.95 4.97 -9.75
N ARG A 98 1.36 4.32 -10.76
CA ARG A 98 0.16 3.50 -10.63
C ARG A 98 0.54 2.04 -10.44
N LEU A 99 -0.22 1.31 -9.61
CA LEU A 99 0.00 -0.12 -9.37
C LEU A 99 -0.05 -0.96 -10.64
N GLU A 100 -0.79 -0.55 -11.67
CA GLU A 100 -0.80 -1.20 -12.99
C GLU A 100 0.58 -1.14 -13.69
N ASN A 101 1.34 -0.08 -13.47
CA ASN A 101 2.67 0.15 -14.05
C ASN A 101 3.81 -0.33 -13.15
N ALA A 102 3.52 -0.72 -11.90
CA ALA A 102 4.52 -1.22 -10.96
C ALA A 102 5.06 -2.57 -11.43
N GLN A 103 6.38 -2.66 -11.57
CA GLN A 103 7.08 -3.84 -12.07
C GLN A 103 7.87 -4.55 -10.99
N ARG A 104 8.57 -3.80 -10.13
CA ARG A 104 9.40 -4.36 -9.06
C ARG A 104 9.10 -3.70 -7.73
N MET A 105 9.20 -4.48 -6.65
CA MET A 105 9.17 -4.02 -5.28
C MET A 105 10.56 -4.18 -4.67
N TYR A 106 11.18 -3.06 -4.30
CA TYR A 106 12.47 -3.03 -3.61
C TYR A 106 12.30 -3.03 -2.09
N ALA A 107 11.19 -2.46 -1.59
CA ALA A 107 10.87 -2.54 -0.17
C ALA A 107 9.37 -2.69 0.08
N LEU A 108 9.04 -3.47 1.10
CA LEU A 108 7.72 -3.48 1.71
C LEU A 108 7.70 -2.48 2.86
N ILE A 109 6.87 -1.44 2.72
CA ILE A 109 6.83 -0.32 3.66
C ILE A 109 5.49 -0.30 4.39
N PHE A 110 5.55 -0.09 5.69
CA PHE A 110 4.41 0.10 6.59
C PHE A 110 4.46 1.49 7.18
N ASP A 111 3.29 2.04 7.45
CA ASP A 111 3.13 3.29 8.19
C ASP A 111 2.27 3.01 9.41
N LEU A 112 2.82 3.36 10.56
CA LEU A 112 2.24 3.11 11.87
C LEU A 112 2.05 4.44 12.57
N ASP A 113 0.80 4.87 12.70
CA ASP A 113 0.45 6.12 13.35
C ASP A 113 0.48 6.01 14.88
N GLY A 114 0.71 7.13 15.54
CA GLY A 114 0.60 7.25 17.00
C GLY A 114 1.68 6.46 17.72
N VAL A 115 2.94 6.61 17.28
CA VAL A 115 4.10 5.94 17.89
C VAL A 115 4.86 6.95 18.73
N GLY A 116 4.78 6.80 20.06
CA GLY A 116 5.65 7.47 21.02
C GLY A 116 6.76 6.54 21.51
N LEU A 117 7.54 7.02 22.49
CA LEU A 117 8.68 6.27 23.02
C LEU A 117 8.27 4.92 23.63
N ALA A 118 7.14 4.86 24.34
CA ALA A 118 6.65 3.62 24.93
C ALA A 118 6.26 2.59 23.86
N GLU A 119 5.54 3.04 22.82
CA GLU A 119 5.16 2.20 21.69
C GLU A 119 6.38 1.71 20.91
N LEU A 120 7.36 2.58 20.69
CA LEU A 120 8.61 2.23 20.02
C LEU A 120 9.39 1.16 20.80
N ARG A 121 9.53 1.32 22.12
CA ARG A 121 10.16 0.29 22.97
C ARG A 121 9.42 -1.04 22.89
N ASN A 122 8.10 -1.02 22.91
CA ASN A 122 7.28 -2.23 22.74
C ASN A 122 7.46 -2.88 21.36
N LEU A 123 7.65 -2.09 20.29
CA LEU A 123 8.00 -2.60 18.97
C LEU A 123 9.35 -3.34 19.01
N PHE A 124 10.38 -2.76 19.63
CA PHE A 124 11.70 -3.42 19.76
C PHE A 124 11.65 -4.71 20.58
N LEU A 125 10.76 -4.83 21.57
CA LEU A 125 10.54 -6.10 22.28
C LEU A 125 9.96 -7.20 21.37
N ARG A 126 9.27 -6.82 20.30
CA ARG A 126 8.63 -7.71 19.33
C ARG A 126 9.48 -7.97 18.09
N PHE A 127 10.32 -7.01 17.69
CA PHE A 127 11.19 -7.15 16.53
C PHE A 127 12.21 -8.27 16.73
N GLY A 128 12.46 -8.99 15.64
CA GLY A 128 13.35 -10.14 15.61
C GLY A 128 12.85 -11.33 16.42
N GLY A 129 13.73 -12.31 16.60
CA GLY A 129 13.42 -13.56 17.27
C GLY A 129 12.57 -14.52 16.42
N ASP A 130 12.14 -15.60 17.06
CA ASP A 130 11.45 -16.73 16.45
C ASP A 130 10.07 -16.32 15.87
N PRO A 131 9.86 -16.44 14.54
CA PRO A 131 8.60 -16.10 13.88
C PRO A 131 7.37 -16.86 14.37
N GLU A 132 7.54 -18.05 14.95
CA GLU A 132 6.44 -18.87 15.47
C GLU A 132 5.90 -18.34 16.80
N ARG A 133 6.69 -17.52 17.51
CA ARG A 133 6.25 -16.94 18.78
C ARG A 133 5.21 -15.85 18.55
N VAL A 134 4.22 -15.85 19.44
CA VAL A 134 3.10 -14.91 19.42
C VAL A 134 3.60 -13.46 19.38
N ARG A 135 3.04 -12.68 18.43
CA ARG A 135 3.29 -11.24 18.25
C ARG A 135 4.74 -10.85 17.92
N ARG A 136 5.59 -11.80 17.52
CA ARG A 136 6.89 -11.47 16.93
C ARG A 136 6.74 -10.80 15.58
N LEU A 137 7.65 -9.88 15.32
CA LEU A 137 7.72 -9.06 14.11
C LEU A 137 9.10 -9.23 13.46
N PRO A 138 9.19 -9.20 12.13
CA PRO A 138 10.48 -9.19 11.47
C PRO A 138 11.28 -7.96 11.88
N MET A 139 12.61 -8.09 11.97
CA MET A 139 13.47 -6.94 12.21
C MET A 139 13.47 -6.06 10.95
N PRO A 140 13.12 -4.77 11.04
CA PRO A 140 13.13 -3.90 9.88
C PRO A 140 14.54 -3.54 9.44
N THR A 141 14.71 -3.25 8.15
CA THR A 141 15.96 -2.72 7.61
C THR A 141 16.14 -1.27 8.08
N PHE A 142 15.11 -0.45 7.86
CA PHE A 142 15.09 0.94 8.32
C PHE A 142 13.83 1.28 9.11
N LEU A 143 14.00 2.16 10.09
CA LEU A 143 12.93 2.88 10.74
C LEU A 143 13.05 4.36 10.39
N VAL A 144 11.96 4.97 9.91
CA VAL A 144 11.92 6.39 9.58
C VAL A 144 10.90 7.10 10.46
N LEU A 145 11.34 8.11 11.19
CA LEU A 145 10.46 8.96 11.98
C LEU A 145 9.68 9.90 11.05
N SER A 146 8.35 9.77 10.99
CA SER A 146 7.50 10.51 10.04
C SER A 146 6.77 11.71 10.67
N GLY A 147 7.09 12.03 11.92
CA GLY A 147 6.46 13.09 12.73
C GLY A 147 5.69 12.49 13.92
N THR A 148 4.45 12.05 13.69
CA THR A 148 3.59 11.43 14.73
C THR A 148 3.55 9.91 14.68
N GLY A 149 4.27 9.32 13.72
CA GLY A 149 4.28 7.89 13.45
C GLY A 149 5.65 7.42 13.00
N LEU A 150 5.67 6.19 12.51
CA LEU A 150 6.87 5.46 12.13
C LEU A 150 6.63 4.80 10.77
N HIS A 151 7.50 5.08 9.80
CA HIS A 151 7.57 4.24 8.61
C HIS A 151 8.57 3.10 8.87
N ILE A 152 8.14 1.87 8.57
CA ILE A 152 8.90 0.65 8.81
C ILE A 152 9.23 0.05 7.44
N TYR A 153 10.51 0.00 7.10
CA TYR A 153 10.99 -0.46 5.80
C TYR A 153 11.63 -1.85 5.92
N TYR A 154 11.12 -2.79 5.13
CA TYR A 154 11.77 -4.07 4.87
C TYR A 154 12.31 -4.04 3.44
N VAL A 155 13.60 -3.76 3.28
CA VAL A 155 14.26 -3.68 1.96
C VAL A 155 14.68 -5.07 1.55
N PHE A 156 14.28 -5.50 0.36
CA PHE A 156 14.58 -6.84 -0.12
C PHE A 156 16.03 -6.94 -0.61
N GLN A 157 16.66 -8.09 -0.34
CA GLN A 157 17.96 -8.43 -0.92
C GLN A 157 17.89 -8.51 -2.45
N GLN A 158 16.79 -9.07 -2.96
CA GLN A 158 16.45 -9.16 -4.38
C GLN A 158 15.06 -8.57 -4.59
N PRO A 159 14.88 -7.60 -5.51
CA PRO A 159 13.57 -7.00 -5.74
C PRO A 159 12.55 -8.04 -6.22
N ILE A 160 11.30 -7.90 -5.78
CA ILE A 160 10.23 -8.84 -6.14
C ILE A 160 9.53 -8.36 -7.41
N ASP A 161 9.50 -9.20 -8.44
CA ASP A 161 8.74 -8.94 -9.66
C ASP A 161 7.23 -9.01 -9.41
N LEU A 162 6.51 -7.96 -9.82
CA LEU A 162 5.12 -7.71 -9.47
C LEU A 162 4.15 -8.16 -10.58
N TYR A 163 4.03 -9.46 -10.78
CA TYR A 163 2.93 -10.02 -11.57
C TYR A 163 1.57 -9.82 -10.88
N PRO A 164 0.43 -9.86 -11.60
CA PRO A 164 -0.88 -9.58 -11.00
C PRO A 164 -1.25 -10.49 -9.81
N ASN A 165 -0.93 -11.78 -9.84
CA ASN A 165 -1.07 -12.68 -8.68
C ASN A 165 -0.15 -12.29 -7.53
N ILE A 166 1.11 -11.94 -7.81
CA ILE A 166 2.09 -11.55 -6.78
C ILE A 166 1.68 -10.26 -6.07
N LYS A 167 1.12 -9.28 -6.81
CA LYS A 167 0.55 -8.06 -6.23
C LYS A 167 -0.57 -8.36 -5.21
N ILE A 168 -1.42 -9.35 -5.50
CA ILE A 168 -2.50 -9.77 -4.58
C ILE A 168 -1.90 -10.47 -3.35
N GLN A 169 -0.95 -11.37 -3.55
CA GLN A 169 -0.29 -12.09 -2.45
C GLN A 169 0.46 -11.12 -1.52
N LEU A 170 1.25 -10.19 -2.07
CA LEU A 170 1.96 -9.16 -1.28
C LEU A 170 1.01 -8.24 -0.53
N LYS A 171 -0.18 -7.96 -1.08
CA LYS A 171 -1.22 -7.22 -0.35
C LYS A 171 -1.70 -8.01 0.86
N SER A 172 -1.96 -9.31 0.72
CA SER A 172 -2.34 -10.19 1.84
C SER A 172 -1.25 -10.27 2.90
N LEU A 173 0.02 -10.45 2.49
CA LEU A 173 1.18 -10.43 3.38
C LEU A 173 1.26 -9.11 4.15
N LYS A 174 1.18 -7.98 3.44
CA LYS A 174 1.18 -6.64 4.04
C LYS A 174 0.05 -6.50 5.05
N TYR A 175 -1.16 -6.96 4.75
CA TYR A 175 -2.28 -6.83 5.67
C TYR A 175 -2.10 -7.68 6.93
N ASP A 176 -1.62 -8.91 6.82
CA ASP A 176 -1.32 -9.76 7.99
C ASP A 176 -0.28 -9.12 8.91
N LEU A 177 0.80 -8.60 8.32
CA LEU A 177 1.86 -7.92 9.07
C LEU A 177 1.40 -6.58 9.64
N THR A 178 0.57 -5.80 8.93
CA THR A 178 -0.02 -4.56 9.47
C THR A 178 -0.85 -4.87 10.71
N PHE A 179 -1.67 -5.93 10.68
CA PHE A 179 -2.45 -6.35 11.84
C PHE A 179 -1.56 -6.72 13.04
N ARG A 180 -0.45 -7.42 12.79
CA ARG A 180 0.52 -7.78 13.85
C ARG A 180 1.27 -6.57 14.41
N LEU A 181 1.61 -5.61 13.55
CA LEU A 181 2.31 -4.38 13.91
C LEU A 181 1.43 -3.44 14.75
N TRP A 182 0.11 -3.42 14.48
CA TRP A 182 -0.79 -2.42 15.01
C TRP A 182 -1.61 -2.93 16.20
N GLU A 183 -1.08 -2.76 17.42
CA GLU A 183 -1.79 -3.06 18.65
C GLU A 183 -2.07 -1.79 19.46
N TYR A 184 -3.35 -1.45 19.56
CA TYR A 184 -3.82 -0.30 20.33
C TYR A 184 -3.41 -0.39 21.80
N GLY A 185 -2.76 0.67 22.29
CA GLY A 185 -2.27 0.77 23.67
C GLY A 185 -0.96 0.01 23.91
N SER A 186 -0.38 -0.63 22.89
CA SER A 186 0.94 -1.28 23.01
C SER A 186 1.93 -0.76 21.99
N THR A 187 1.65 -0.88 20.68
CA THR A 187 2.55 -0.45 19.60
C THR A 187 1.99 0.72 18.80
N SER A 188 0.75 1.13 19.06
CA SER A 188 0.14 2.35 18.53
C SER A 188 -0.85 2.94 19.52
N GLN A 189 -0.90 4.27 19.57
CA GLN A 189 -1.90 5.05 20.31
C GLN A 189 -3.24 5.15 19.56
N VAL A 190 -3.31 4.68 18.31
CA VAL A 190 -4.50 4.76 17.45
C VAL A 190 -5.25 3.44 17.46
N LYS A 191 -6.55 3.49 17.78
CA LYS A 191 -7.38 2.27 17.89
C LYS A 191 -7.72 1.63 16.54
N ALA A 192 -7.94 2.45 15.51
CA ALA A 192 -8.35 1.97 14.20
C ALA A 192 -7.12 1.66 13.33
N ILE A 193 -6.95 0.38 12.98
CA ILE A 193 -5.90 -0.07 12.07
C ILE A 193 -6.11 0.53 10.69
N GLN A 194 -5.06 1.10 10.11
CA GLN A 194 -5.08 1.61 8.74
C GLN A 194 -4.38 0.63 7.78
N TYR A 195 -5.15 0.02 6.89
CA TYR A 195 -4.60 -0.86 5.86
C TYR A 195 -4.27 -0.07 4.58
N GLN A 196 -3.02 -0.14 4.15
CA GLN A 196 -2.52 0.61 3.01
C GLN A 196 -2.15 -0.31 1.84
N SER A 197 -2.32 0.18 0.61
CA SER A 197 -1.88 -0.53 -0.60
C SER A 197 -0.36 -0.77 -0.58
N ILE A 198 0.10 -1.78 -1.32
CA ILE A 198 1.53 -1.96 -1.59
C ILE A 198 2.11 -0.81 -2.45
N ASN A 199 1.25 -0.07 -3.16
CA ASN A 199 1.61 1.11 -3.96
C ASN A 199 1.48 2.44 -3.19
N GLN A 200 1.23 2.38 -1.87
CA GLN A 200 1.16 3.59 -1.05
C GLN A 200 2.50 4.32 -1.14
N SER A 201 2.45 5.63 -1.35
CA SER A 201 3.64 6.50 -1.29
C SER A 201 3.75 7.11 0.10
N PHE A 202 4.97 7.22 0.60
CA PHE A 202 5.32 7.70 1.93
C PHE A 202 6.18 8.95 1.82
N ARG A 203 6.12 9.81 2.83
CA ARG A 203 6.97 11.01 2.87
C ARG A 203 8.44 10.62 2.83
N MET A 204 9.24 11.37 2.07
CA MET A 204 10.64 11.00 1.85
C MET A 204 11.54 11.42 2.99
N VAL A 205 12.59 10.63 3.26
CA VAL A 205 13.66 10.97 4.21
C VAL A 205 14.34 12.29 3.78
N GLY A 206 14.59 13.19 4.73
CA GLY A 206 15.13 14.54 4.50
C GLY A 206 14.09 15.61 4.14
N SER A 207 12.83 15.22 3.90
CA SER A 207 11.74 16.18 3.71
C SER A 207 11.16 16.66 5.04
N ILE A 208 10.39 17.75 5.03
CA ILE A 208 9.79 18.34 6.24
C ILE A 208 8.30 18.02 6.31
N ASN A 209 7.85 17.49 7.45
CA ASN A 209 6.43 17.37 7.74
C ASN A 209 5.86 18.75 8.11
N ASP A 210 5.16 19.37 7.15
CA ASP A 210 4.52 20.68 7.26
C ASP A 210 3.58 20.85 8.46
N LYS A 211 3.01 19.77 8.99
CA LYS A 211 2.13 19.82 10.17
C LYS A 211 2.87 20.12 11.48
N HIS A 212 4.13 19.71 11.58
CA HIS A 212 4.88 19.74 12.85
C HIS A 212 6.26 20.38 12.75
N GLY A 213 6.68 20.76 11.53
CA GLY A 213 8.00 21.29 11.25
C GLY A 213 9.12 20.30 11.60
N THR A 214 8.86 19.00 11.44
CA THR A 214 9.82 17.93 11.76
C THR A 214 10.35 17.33 10.49
N GLU A 215 11.67 17.24 10.39
CA GLU A 215 12.35 16.48 9.35
C GLU A 215 12.05 14.98 9.47
N LEU A 216 12.03 14.28 8.34
CA LEU A 216 11.95 12.83 8.32
C LEU A 216 13.33 12.21 8.37
N VAL A 217 13.64 11.56 9.49
CA VAL A 217 14.95 10.97 9.76
C VAL A 217 14.89 9.45 9.71
N ALA A 218 15.86 8.82 9.04
CA ALA A 218 15.97 7.38 8.91
C ALA A 218 17.10 6.80 9.77
N PHE A 219 16.86 5.63 10.37
CA PHE A 219 17.85 4.87 11.13
C PHE A 219 18.00 3.47 10.54
N ARG A 220 19.24 2.99 10.34
CA ARG A 220 19.49 1.59 9.98
C ARG A 220 19.38 0.74 11.22
N THR A 221 18.36 -0.12 11.22
CA THR A 221 18.03 -0.97 12.37
C THR A 221 18.35 -2.44 12.12
N GLY A 222 18.41 -2.86 10.86
CA GLY A 222 18.73 -4.22 10.47
C GLY A 222 19.18 -4.32 9.02
N GLU A 223 19.35 -5.56 8.57
CA GLU A 223 19.82 -5.89 7.23
C GLU A 223 18.69 -5.95 6.20
N ARG A 224 19.06 -6.07 4.91
CA ARG A 224 18.12 -6.42 3.85
C ARG A 224 17.52 -7.81 4.10
N VAL A 225 16.22 -7.95 3.83
CA VAL A 225 15.46 -9.17 4.09
C VAL A 225 15.22 -10.00 2.83
N THR A 226 14.96 -11.29 3.00
CA THR A 226 14.42 -12.14 1.92
C THR A 226 12.89 -12.21 2.03
N LEU A 227 12.23 -12.60 0.94
CA LEU A 227 10.79 -12.85 0.98
C LEU A 227 10.43 -14.00 1.94
N ASP A 228 11.26 -15.06 1.96
CA ASP A 228 11.07 -16.19 2.87
C ASP A 228 11.16 -15.78 4.34
N TYR A 229 12.08 -14.88 4.67
CA TYR A 229 12.18 -14.31 6.01
C TYR A 229 10.88 -13.61 6.42
N LEU A 230 10.31 -12.75 5.57
CA LEU A 230 9.02 -12.10 5.86
C LEU A 230 7.85 -13.10 5.91
N ASN A 231 7.82 -14.07 5.00
CA ASN A 231 6.80 -15.12 4.95
C ASN A 231 6.74 -15.93 6.26
N ALA A 232 7.88 -16.14 6.92
CA ALA A 232 7.94 -16.87 8.20
C ALA A 232 7.09 -16.19 9.30
N TYR A 233 6.99 -14.85 9.28
CA TYR A 233 6.17 -14.09 10.24
C TYR A 233 4.70 -14.01 9.85
N ALA A 234 4.31 -14.49 8.68
CA ALA A 234 2.94 -14.41 8.19
C ALA A 234 2.19 -15.73 8.34
N LYS A 235 0.86 -15.64 8.49
CA LYS A 235 -0.01 -16.82 8.43
C LYS A 235 0.14 -17.54 7.10
N PRO A 236 0.09 -18.89 7.05
CA PRO A 236 0.30 -19.68 5.83
C PRO A 236 -0.50 -19.20 4.61
N GLU A 237 -1.77 -18.84 4.81
CA GLU A 237 -2.68 -18.35 3.76
C GLU A 237 -2.33 -16.95 3.21
N ASN A 238 -1.53 -16.17 3.94
CA ASN A 238 -1.13 -14.82 3.59
C ASN A 238 0.32 -14.74 3.08
N ARG A 239 1.03 -15.88 3.00
CA ARG A 239 2.40 -15.95 2.46
C ARG A 239 2.40 -15.73 0.95
N VAL A 240 3.53 -15.25 0.45
CA VAL A 240 3.75 -15.02 -0.98
C VAL A 240 4.53 -16.19 -1.56
N ASP A 241 3.95 -16.81 -2.57
CA ASP A 241 4.62 -17.77 -3.44
C ASP A 241 4.83 -17.14 -4.82
N VAL A 242 6.09 -16.83 -5.14
CA VAL A 242 6.50 -16.26 -6.43
C VAL A 242 6.49 -17.28 -7.57
N ASN A 243 6.57 -18.57 -7.24
CA ASN A 243 6.56 -19.66 -8.21
C ASN A 243 5.14 -20.11 -8.56
N LYS A 244 4.13 -19.69 -7.78
CA LYS A 244 2.74 -20.01 -8.05
C LYS A 244 2.34 -19.51 -9.45
N PRO A 245 1.93 -20.42 -10.36
CA PRO A 245 1.56 -20.04 -11.72
C PRO A 245 0.47 -18.96 -11.72
N PHE A 246 0.65 -17.92 -12.52
CA PHE A 246 -0.41 -16.98 -12.79
C PHE A 246 -1.45 -17.65 -13.69
N SER A 247 -2.57 -18.10 -13.12
CA SER A 247 -3.72 -18.52 -13.92
C SER A 247 -4.34 -17.28 -14.58
N PRO A 248 -4.33 -17.18 -15.92
CA PRO A 248 -4.95 -16.05 -16.60
C PRO A 248 -6.43 -16.01 -16.24
N SER A 249 -6.94 -14.85 -15.83
CA SER A 249 -8.39 -14.65 -15.64
C SER A 249 -9.15 -14.55 -16.96
N LYS A 250 -8.43 -14.59 -18.09
CA LYS A 250 -8.98 -14.55 -19.44
C LYS A 250 -9.02 -15.97 -19.99
N MET A 251 -10.16 -16.29 -20.56
CA MET A 251 -10.47 -17.57 -21.16
C MET A 251 -10.93 -17.31 -22.60
N THR A 252 -10.59 -18.19 -23.52
CA THR A 252 -11.03 -18.11 -24.92
C THR A 252 -12.55 -18.31 -25.01
N ARG A 253 -13.16 -17.92 -26.14
CA ARG A 253 -14.59 -18.15 -26.35
C ARG A 253 -14.95 -19.64 -26.34
N ALA A 254 -14.08 -20.50 -26.86
CA ALA A 254 -14.30 -21.94 -26.89
C ALA A 254 -14.33 -22.52 -25.47
N GLU A 255 -13.32 -22.22 -24.67
CA GLU A 255 -13.26 -22.63 -23.26
C GLU A 255 -14.44 -22.03 -22.46
N ALA A 256 -14.85 -20.79 -22.74
CA ALA A 256 -15.99 -20.16 -22.08
C ALA A 256 -17.33 -20.86 -22.39
N ARG A 257 -17.47 -21.39 -23.61
CA ARG A 257 -18.65 -22.15 -24.01
C ARG A 257 -18.77 -23.46 -23.23
N GLU A 258 -17.65 -24.09 -22.93
CA GLU A 258 -17.60 -25.34 -22.16
C GLU A 258 -17.75 -25.09 -20.66
N ALA A 259 -17.00 -24.13 -20.10
CA ALA A 259 -16.99 -23.86 -18.66
C ALA A 259 -18.24 -23.11 -18.16
N TYR A 260 -18.84 -22.25 -18.98
CA TYR A 260 -20.02 -21.46 -18.62
C TYR A 260 -21.06 -21.42 -19.76
N PRO A 261 -21.70 -22.56 -20.10
CA PRO A 261 -22.58 -22.69 -21.25
C PRO A 261 -23.77 -21.72 -21.21
N GLU A 262 -24.38 -21.54 -20.03
CA GLU A 262 -25.50 -20.59 -19.85
C GLU A 262 -25.08 -19.14 -20.07
N TRP A 263 -23.89 -18.76 -19.59
CA TRP A 263 -23.38 -17.41 -19.81
C TRP A 263 -23.05 -17.19 -21.30
N TYR A 264 -22.45 -18.20 -21.95
CA TYR A 264 -22.09 -18.14 -23.36
C TYR A 264 -23.32 -17.99 -24.25
N GLU A 265 -24.33 -18.83 -24.04
CA GLU A 265 -25.61 -18.76 -24.74
C GLU A 265 -26.26 -17.39 -24.56
N ARG A 266 -26.38 -16.91 -23.33
CA ARG A 266 -27.02 -15.62 -23.03
C ARG A 266 -26.27 -14.43 -23.62
N VAL A 267 -24.96 -14.35 -23.44
CA VAL A 267 -24.16 -13.15 -23.75
C VAL A 267 -23.59 -13.19 -25.17
N VAL A 268 -23.11 -14.34 -25.64
CA VAL A 268 -22.45 -14.49 -26.95
C VAL A 268 -23.44 -14.83 -28.05
N VAL A 269 -24.38 -15.77 -27.81
CA VAL A 269 -25.36 -16.18 -28.82
C VAL A 269 -26.54 -15.21 -28.88
N ARG A 270 -27.22 -14.98 -27.75
CA ARG A 270 -28.43 -14.13 -27.66
C ARG A 270 -28.15 -12.63 -27.56
N GLY A 271 -26.90 -12.24 -27.30
CA GLY A 271 -26.51 -10.83 -27.21
C GLY A 271 -27.05 -10.09 -25.98
N GLU A 272 -27.58 -10.80 -24.98
CA GLU A 272 -28.13 -10.23 -23.75
C GLU A 272 -27.01 -9.81 -22.80
N LYS A 273 -26.38 -8.67 -23.11
CA LYS A 273 -25.24 -8.11 -22.36
C LYS A 273 -25.60 -7.51 -20.99
N GLY A 274 -26.86 -7.62 -20.58
CA GLY A 274 -27.32 -7.19 -19.26
C GLY A 274 -26.51 -7.89 -18.16
N ARG A 275 -25.90 -7.11 -17.25
CA ARG A 275 -25.20 -7.69 -16.10
C ARG A 275 -26.22 -8.41 -15.22
N LYS A 276 -25.88 -9.62 -14.77
CA LYS A 276 -26.74 -10.44 -13.91
C LYS A 276 -27.10 -9.64 -12.64
N LYS A 277 -28.40 -9.44 -12.43
CA LYS A 277 -28.99 -8.97 -11.17
C LYS A 277 -28.99 -10.11 -10.17
N TRP A 278 -28.93 -9.79 -8.90
CA TRP A 278 -29.08 -10.77 -7.83
C TRP A 278 -30.56 -11.08 -7.65
N ASP A 279 -30.88 -12.36 -7.71
CA ASP A 279 -32.16 -12.86 -7.26
C ASP A 279 -32.14 -12.88 -5.73
N ILE A 280 -32.46 -11.74 -5.13
CA ILE A 280 -32.55 -11.60 -3.68
C ILE A 280 -33.86 -12.23 -3.19
N ALA A 281 -34.97 -12.02 -3.89
CA ALA A 281 -36.29 -12.57 -3.57
C ALA A 281 -36.25 -14.11 -3.42
N GLY A 282 -35.52 -14.82 -4.29
CA GLY A 282 -35.36 -16.27 -4.19
C GLY A 282 -34.34 -16.76 -3.14
N LYS A 283 -33.67 -15.87 -2.41
CA LYS A 283 -32.53 -16.19 -1.53
C LYS A 283 -32.66 -15.70 -0.08
N VAL A 284 -33.63 -14.83 0.21
CA VAL A 284 -33.94 -14.43 1.58
C VAL A 284 -35.25 -15.07 2.02
N HIS A 285 -35.36 -15.41 3.31
CA HIS A 285 -36.64 -15.80 3.91
C HIS A 285 -37.49 -14.53 4.09
N GLY A 286 -38.27 -14.15 3.08
CA GLY A 286 -39.20 -13.02 3.15
C GLY A 286 -39.58 -12.42 1.80
N ASP A 287 -40.54 -11.50 1.83
CA ASP A 287 -41.19 -10.95 0.62
C ASP A 287 -40.53 -9.66 0.07
N ASP A 288 -39.40 -9.22 0.64
CA ASP A 288 -38.70 -8.01 0.21
C ASP A 288 -37.66 -8.31 -0.89
N PRO A 289 -37.95 -7.99 -2.17
CA PRO A 289 -37.03 -8.23 -3.28
C PRO A 289 -35.77 -7.35 -3.23
N TYR A 290 -35.75 -6.34 -2.35
CA TYR A 290 -34.64 -5.41 -2.15
C TYR A 290 -33.99 -5.54 -0.77
N ALA A 291 -34.21 -6.66 -0.07
CA ALA A 291 -33.80 -6.86 1.33
C ALA A 291 -32.33 -6.47 1.61
N LEU A 292 -31.41 -6.81 0.69
CA LEU A 292 -29.99 -6.48 0.85
C LEU A 292 -29.68 -4.99 0.66
N TYR A 293 -30.38 -4.31 -0.26
CA TYR A 293 -30.30 -2.87 -0.43
C TYR A 293 -30.83 -2.14 0.82
N HIS A 294 -32.00 -2.54 1.33
CA HIS A 294 -32.58 -1.96 2.54
C HIS A 294 -31.73 -2.23 3.78
N TRP A 295 -31.15 -3.44 3.91
CA TRP A 295 -30.23 -3.75 4.99
C TRP A 295 -29.01 -2.83 5.01
N TRP A 296 -28.40 -2.59 3.85
CA TRP A 296 -27.26 -1.67 3.75
C TRP A 296 -27.67 -0.22 4.02
N LEU A 297 -28.83 0.20 3.50
CA LEU A 297 -29.36 1.55 3.72
C LEU A 297 -29.53 1.86 5.21
N ARG A 298 -29.96 0.88 6.02
CA ARG A 298 -30.07 1.03 7.49
C ARG A 298 -28.73 1.32 8.19
N GLN A 299 -27.59 1.02 7.56
CA GLN A 299 -26.26 1.28 8.13
C GLN A 299 -25.83 2.76 8.02
N ILE A 300 -26.68 3.64 7.46
CA ILE A 300 -26.33 5.06 7.24
C ILE A 300 -25.94 5.80 8.52
N GLY A 301 -26.55 5.43 9.66
CA GLY A 301 -26.24 6.02 10.98
C GLY A 301 -24.89 5.57 11.55
N GLU A 302 -24.29 4.50 11.02
CA GLU A 302 -23.06 3.90 11.52
C GLU A 302 -21.82 4.31 10.71
N ILE A 303 -21.97 5.23 9.75
CA ILE A 303 -20.89 5.66 8.87
C ILE A 303 -19.83 6.42 9.68
N LYS A 304 -18.64 5.82 9.80
CA LYS A 304 -17.47 6.48 10.36
C LYS A 304 -16.93 7.57 9.42
N GLY A 305 -16.27 8.58 10.00
CA GLY A 305 -15.60 9.64 9.24
C GLY A 305 -14.68 9.06 8.15
N GLY A 306 -14.71 9.62 6.94
CA GLY A 306 -13.95 9.13 5.79
C GLY A 306 -14.61 8.00 4.98
N HIS A 307 -15.65 7.33 5.48
CA HIS A 307 -16.28 6.20 4.80
C HIS A 307 -17.56 6.55 4.00
N ARG A 308 -17.93 7.83 3.91
CA ARG A 308 -19.16 8.28 3.22
C ARG A 308 -19.22 7.84 1.75
N TYR A 309 -18.13 8.03 1.01
CA TYR A 309 -18.05 7.61 -0.39
C TYR A 309 -18.08 6.09 -0.57
N PHE A 310 -17.47 5.35 0.35
CA PHE A 310 -17.50 3.89 0.34
C PHE A 310 -18.93 3.38 0.59
N PHE A 311 -19.63 3.96 1.58
CA PHE A 311 -21.02 3.66 1.84
C PHE A 311 -21.90 3.90 0.61
N LEU A 312 -21.78 5.07 -0.03
CA LEU A 312 -22.53 5.42 -1.23
C LEU A 312 -22.21 4.50 -2.40
N MET A 313 -20.94 4.13 -2.58
CA MET A 313 -20.52 3.17 -3.60
C MET A 313 -21.18 1.81 -3.36
N CYS A 314 -21.13 1.27 -2.15
CA CYS A 314 -21.76 0.00 -1.79
C CYS A 314 -23.28 0.07 -1.95
N LEU A 315 -23.91 1.17 -1.52
CA LEU A 315 -25.35 1.40 -1.67
C LEU A 315 -25.77 1.37 -3.15
N ALA A 316 -25.01 2.05 -4.02
CA ALA A 316 -25.25 2.04 -5.46
C ALA A 316 -25.05 0.65 -6.09
N ILE A 317 -24.04 -0.12 -5.63
CA ILE A 317 -23.82 -1.50 -6.07
C ILE A 317 -25.02 -2.37 -5.67
N TYR A 318 -25.46 -2.30 -4.41
CA TYR A 318 -26.60 -3.08 -3.93
C TYR A 318 -27.89 -2.69 -4.62
N ALA A 319 -28.16 -1.40 -4.81
CA ALA A 319 -29.31 -0.92 -5.58
C ALA A 319 -29.32 -1.50 -7.00
N TYR A 320 -28.21 -1.37 -7.73
CA TYR A 320 -28.10 -1.90 -9.10
C TYR A 320 -28.27 -3.43 -9.14
N LYS A 321 -27.65 -4.15 -8.20
CA LYS A 321 -27.70 -5.62 -8.14
C LYS A 321 -29.07 -6.14 -7.73
N CYS A 322 -29.78 -5.47 -6.84
CA CYS A 322 -31.15 -5.83 -6.44
C CYS A 322 -32.20 -5.31 -7.43
N GLY A 323 -31.81 -4.56 -8.47
CA GLY A 323 -32.72 -4.04 -9.48
C GLY A 323 -33.49 -2.78 -9.09
N VAL A 324 -33.07 -2.10 -8.02
CA VAL A 324 -33.59 -0.78 -7.61
C VAL A 324 -33.37 0.23 -8.72
N SER A 325 -34.39 1.05 -9.00
CA SER A 325 -34.31 2.06 -10.06
C SER A 325 -33.33 3.19 -9.68
N LYS A 326 -32.73 3.83 -10.68
CA LYS A 326 -31.85 4.99 -10.46
C LYS A 326 -32.59 6.15 -9.78
N GLN A 327 -33.88 6.30 -10.04
CA GLN A 327 -34.71 7.34 -9.42
C GLN A 327 -34.87 7.07 -7.92
N GLN A 328 -35.17 5.82 -7.54
CA GLN A 328 -35.30 5.43 -6.14
C GLN A 328 -33.98 5.53 -5.38
N LEU A 329 -32.84 5.21 -6.00
CA LEU A 329 -31.52 5.39 -5.38
C LEU A 329 -31.14 6.87 -5.15
N ARG A 330 -31.71 7.79 -5.93
CA ARG A 330 -31.42 9.23 -5.82
C ARG A 330 -32.19 9.91 -4.68
N GLN A 331 -33.32 9.33 -4.28
CA GLN A 331 -34.11 9.76 -3.12
C GLN A 331 -33.44 9.24 -1.86
#